data_AF-A0A0C3IEJ2-F1
#
_entry.id   AF-A0A0C3IEJ2-F1
#
_cell.length_a   1.000
_cell.length_b   1.000
_cell.length_c   1.000
_cell.angle_alpha   90.00
_cell.angle_beta   90.00
_cell.angle_gamma   90.00
#
_symmetry.space_group_name_H-M   'P 1'
#
loop_
_entity.id
_entity.type
_entity.pdbx_description
1 polymer ?
#
loop_
_entity_poly.entity_id
_entity_poly.type
_entity_poly.pdbx_seq_one_letter_code
_entity_poly.pdbx_strand_id
1 'polypeptide(L)'
;MASKDDVNEHGYYLDLPCGRLHFQDADRSPAEAYMSQNYTSPIHQDHLYAPYAFNWVTEHQVYDRRLAKITHRNGHSSGGNYVDVSLRVVIHCAADTAMCLRPAFKHGTTLARPGTWRQGTAINFSTHIKDAYDAAVKAGGIELMHNT
;
A
#
# COMPACT_ATOMS: atom_id res chain seq x y z
N MET A 1 -3.18 -2.95 15.88
CA MET A 1 -3.36 -2.94 17.35
C MET A 1 -2.65 -1.72 17.89
N ALA A 2 -3.17 -1.06 18.92
CA ALA A 2 -2.44 -0.01 19.64
C ALA A 2 -1.75 -0.60 20.88
N SER A 3 -0.67 0.04 21.32
CA SER A 3 -0.04 -0.23 22.61
C SER A 3 -0.89 0.37 23.75
N LYS A 4 -0.52 0.10 25.00
CA LYS A 4 -1.11 0.75 26.17
C LYS A 4 -0.03 1.60 26.83
N ASP A 5 -0.43 2.78 27.30
CA ASP A 5 0.39 3.73 28.09
C ASP A 5 1.36 4.64 27.28
N ASP A 6 1.04 4.93 26.00
CA ASP A 6 1.67 6.02 25.22
C ASP A 6 1.25 7.42 25.74
N VAL A 7 2.21 8.35 25.94
CA VAL A 7 1.96 9.61 26.70
C VAL A 7 2.44 10.95 26.09
N ASN A 8 3.36 11.01 25.11
CA ASN A 8 3.53 12.11 24.12
C ASN A 8 4.73 11.89 23.16
N GLU A 9 4.65 12.44 21.94
CA GLU A 9 5.61 12.30 20.83
C GLU A 9 5.31 13.39 19.76
N HIS A 10 6.12 14.44 19.60
CA HIS A 10 5.54 15.73 19.15
C HIS A 10 5.61 16.14 17.66
N GLY A 11 6.48 15.63 16.78
CA GLY A 11 6.34 15.69 15.30
C GLY A 11 6.92 16.87 14.43
N TYR A 12 6.26 17.26 13.32
CA TYR A 12 6.73 18.16 12.20
C TYR A 12 5.59 19.11 11.73
N TYR A 13 5.57 19.94 10.66
CA TYR A 13 4.33 20.71 10.34
C TYR A 13 3.95 20.97 8.87
N LEU A 14 2.64 21.17 8.64
CA LEU A 14 1.99 21.40 7.32
C LEU A 14 1.15 22.69 7.31
N ASP A 15 1.52 23.70 6.50
CA ASP A 15 0.63 24.83 6.19
C ASP A 15 -0.36 24.45 5.07
N LEU A 16 -1.66 24.57 5.34
CA LEU A 16 -2.76 24.29 4.40
C LEU A 16 -3.46 25.61 3.98
N PRO A 17 -4.28 25.62 2.91
CA PRO A 17 -4.98 26.84 2.46
C PRO A 17 -5.91 27.51 3.49
N CYS A 18 -6.22 26.83 4.60
CA CYS A 18 -7.02 27.31 5.72
C CYS A 18 -6.23 27.61 7.01
N GLY A 19 -4.91 27.35 7.05
CA GLY A 19 -4.08 27.56 8.24
C GLY A 19 -3.05 26.46 8.52
N ARG A 20 -2.35 26.59 9.65
CA ARG A 20 -1.16 25.80 10.02
C ARG A 20 -1.49 24.58 10.88
N LEU A 21 -1.01 23.41 10.48
CA LEU A 21 -1.12 22.14 11.19
C LEU A 21 0.21 21.82 11.91
N HIS A 22 0.37 22.32 13.13
CA HIS A 22 1.58 22.19 13.95
C HIS A 22 1.78 20.78 14.55
N PHE A 23 3.01 20.29 14.44
CA PHE A 23 3.66 19.25 15.23
C PHE A 23 5.18 19.66 15.31
N GLN A 24 5.99 19.25 16.32
CA GLN A 24 7.27 19.95 16.66
C GLN A 24 8.53 19.13 17.06
N ASP A 25 8.44 17.90 17.58
CA ASP A 25 9.61 17.05 17.91
C ASP A 25 9.53 15.66 17.23
N ALA A 26 9.95 15.55 15.96
CA ALA A 26 9.94 14.29 15.20
C ALA A 26 11.32 13.58 15.23
N ASP A 27 11.43 12.48 15.97
CA ASP A 27 12.70 11.75 16.10
C ASP A 27 12.52 10.24 15.86
N ARG A 28 13.10 9.74 14.75
CA ARG A 28 13.45 8.34 14.37
C ARG A 28 13.55 8.22 12.85
N SER A 29 14.45 7.36 12.36
CA SER A 29 14.33 6.79 11.01
C SER A 29 13.23 5.71 10.99
N PRO A 30 12.14 5.85 10.21
CA PRO A 30 11.03 4.89 10.23
C PRO A 30 11.33 3.61 9.43
N ALA A 31 10.43 2.63 9.53
CA ALA A 31 10.53 1.37 8.80
C ALA A 31 10.64 1.58 7.28
N GLU A 32 11.59 0.91 6.63
CA GLU A 32 11.77 0.98 5.17
C GLU A 32 10.51 0.53 4.39
N ALA A 33 9.72 -0.35 5.02
CA ALA A 33 8.46 -0.87 4.51
C ALA A 33 7.25 -0.15 5.14
N TYR A 34 6.26 0.18 4.31
CA TYR A 34 4.97 0.72 4.71
C TYR A 34 3.83 -0.19 4.24
N MET A 35 2.72 -0.18 4.98
CA MET A 35 1.51 -0.91 4.61
C MET A 35 0.43 0.08 4.16
N SER A 36 -0.11 -0.11 2.94
CA SER A 36 -1.28 0.65 2.47
C SER A 36 -2.50 -0.28 2.42
N GLN A 37 -3.64 0.21 2.92
CA GLN A 37 -4.89 -0.56 2.98
C GLN A 37 -5.98 0.09 2.13
N ASN A 38 -6.85 -0.73 1.55
CA ASN A 38 -8.00 -0.28 0.74
C ASN A 38 -7.64 0.61 -0.46
N TYR A 39 -6.37 0.64 -0.85
CA TYR A 39 -5.88 1.41 -1.99
C TYR A 39 -6.59 0.96 -3.28
N THR A 40 -7.12 1.91 -4.05
CA THR A 40 -7.66 1.68 -5.40
C THR A 40 -6.88 2.60 -6.31
N SER A 41 -6.12 2.03 -7.25
CA SER A 41 -5.26 2.80 -8.12
C SER A 41 -5.58 2.53 -9.59
N PRO A 42 -5.54 3.58 -10.45
CA PRO A 42 -5.41 3.45 -11.89
C PRO A 42 -4.14 2.67 -12.29
N ILE A 43 -3.82 2.65 -13.59
CA ILE A 43 -2.55 2.10 -14.05
C ILE A 43 -1.40 3.03 -13.64
N HIS A 44 -0.45 2.50 -12.87
CA HIS A 44 0.70 3.19 -12.29
C HIS A 44 1.94 2.27 -12.26
N GLN A 45 3.04 2.79 -11.74
CA GLN A 45 4.27 2.07 -11.38
C GLN A 45 4.66 2.57 -9.98
N ASP A 46 5.17 1.70 -9.11
CA ASP A 46 5.63 2.12 -7.79
C ASP A 46 7.14 2.37 -7.80
N HIS A 47 7.57 3.51 -7.27
CA HIS A 47 8.98 3.85 -7.11
C HIS A 47 9.50 3.34 -5.76
N LEU A 48 9.79 2.03 -5.72
CA LEU A 48 10.31 1.32 -4.55
C LEU A 48 11.76 0.91 -4.77
N TYR A 49 12.57 0.85 -3.69
CA TYR A 49 13.96 0.40 -3.78
C TYR A 49 14.07 -1.13 -3.83
N ALA A 50 13.08 -1.84 -3.28
CA ALA A 50 13.03 -3.30 -3.32
C ALA A 50 12.61 -3.81 -4.71
N PRO A 51 13.19 -4.92 -5.21
CA PRO A 51 12.86 -5.47 -6.52
C PRO A 51 11.46 -6.08 -6.63
N TYR A 52 10.77 -6.26 -5.49
CA TYR A 52 9.42 -6.80 -5.36
C TYR A 52 8.62 -6.03 -4.31
N ALA A 53 7.30 -5.99 -4.50
CA ALA A 53 6.31 -5.61 -3.51
C ALA A 53 5.34 -6.78 -3.27
N PHE A 54 4.67 -6.78 -2.12
CA PHE A 54 3.67 -7.81 -1.79
C PHE A 54 2.28 -7.19 -1.68
N ASN A 55 1.25 -7.94 -2.05
CA ASN A 55 -0.15 -7.54 -1.87
C ASN A 55 -0.96 -8.74 -1.39
N TRP A 56 -1.74 -8.57 -0.33
CA TRP A 56 -2.65 -9.58 0.21
C TRP A 56 -4.07 -9.04 0.18
N VAL A 57 -4.93 -9.72 -0.59
CA VAL A 57 -6.38 -9.42 -0.66
C VAL A 57 -7.06 -10.07 0.54
N THR A 58 -7.23 -9.31 1.63
CA THR A 58 -7.84 -9.79 2.88
C THR A 58 -9.35 -10.01 2.77
N GLU A 59 -10.02 -9.35 1.82
CA GLU A 59 -11.45 -9.52 1.57
C GLU A 59 -11.77 -9.36 0.07
N HIS A 60 -12.62 -10.23 -0.47
CA HIS A 60 -13.25 -10.05 -1.78
C HIS A 60 -14.59 -10.80 -1.80
N GLN A 61 -15.71 -10.08 -1.69
CA GLN A 61 -17.04 -10.65 -1.56
C GLN A 61 -18.09 -9.88 -2.37
N VAL A 62 -18.96 -10.59 -3.08
CA VAL A 62 -20.16 -10.01 -3.70
C VAL A 62 -21.34 -10.15 -2.73
N TYR A 63 -21.73 -9.05 -2.08
CA TYR A 63 -22.85 -9.00 -1.15
C TYR A 63 -24.20 -8.80 -1.85
N ASP A 64 -24.23 -8.15 -3.03
CA ASP A 64 -25.41 -8.06 -3.88
C ASP A 64 -25.05 -8.28 -5.37
N ARG A 65 -25.39 -9.48 -5.88
CA ARG A 65 -25.17 -9.87 -7.29
C ARG A 65 -26.00 -9.05 -8.29
N ARG A 66 -27.18 -8.57 -7.90
CA ARG A 66 -28.08 -7.77 -8.76
C ARG A 66 -27.53 -6.36 -8.91
N LEU A 67 -27.10 -5.74 -7.81
CA LEU A 67 -26.43 -4.44 -7.81
C LEU A 67 -25.07 -4.50 -8.53
N ALA A 68 -24.32 -5.60 -8.36
CA ALA A 68 -23.09 -5.87 -9.10
C ALA A 68 -23.31 -6.24 -10.58
N LYS A 69 -24.56 -6.44 -11.02
CA LYS A 69 -24.94 -6.80 -12.39
C LYS A 69 -24.21 -8.06 -12.90
N ILE A 70 -23.89 -9.00 -12.01
CA ILE A 70 -23.20 -10.25 -12.33
C ILE A 70 -24.25 -11.25 -12.80
N THR A 71 -24.32 -11.45 -14.12
CA THR A 71 -25.28 -12.37 -14.74
C THR A 71 -24.64 -13.73 -15.03
N HIS A 72 -25.40 -14.81 -14.80
CA HIS A 72 -24.93 -16.19 -14.97
C HIS A 72 -24.56 -16.59 -16.41
N ARG A 73 -24.80 -15.72 -17.42
CA ARG A 73 -24.59 -16.04 -18.84
C ARG A 73 -23.42 -15.30 -19.51
N ASN A 74 -22.94 -14.17 -18.99
CA ASN A 74 -21.96 -13.32 -19.69
C ASN A 74 -20.85 -12.74 -18.78
N GLY A 75 -20.25 -13.58 -17.92
CA GLY A 75 -18.84 -13.48 -17.52
C GLY A 75 -18.32 -12.19 -16.84
N HIS A 76 -19.18 -11.27 -16.41
CA HIS A 76 -18.74 -10.01 -15.80
C HIS A 76 -18.16 -10.23 -14.39
N SER A 77 -16.84 -10.07 -14.26
CA SER A 77 -16.16 -10.03 -12.97
C SER A 77 -16.69 -8.91 -12.08
N SER A 78 -16.69 -9.13 -10.76
CA SER A 78 -17.08 -8.17 -9.72
C SER A 78 -16.19 -6.93 -9.61
N GLY A 79 -15.03 -6.93 -10.29
CA GLY A 79 -14.04 -5.86 -10.18
C GLY A 79 -13.12 -6.04 -8.95
N GLY A 80 -12.30 -5.04 -8.64
CA GLY A 80 -11.28 -5.14 -7.58
C GLY A 80 -10.15 -6.13 -7.88
N ASN A 81 -10.07 -6.63 -9.12
CA ASN A 81 -9.04 -7.56 -9.60
C ASN A 81 -7.78 -6.79 -9.98
N TYR A 82 -6.62 -7.40 -9.75
CA TYR A 82 -5.32 -6.85 -10.15
C TYR A 82 -5.12 -6.95 -11.67
N VAL A 83 -4.38 -5.99 -12.25
CA VAL A 83 -4.06 -5.93 -13.68
C VAL A 83 -2.55 -5.79 -13.83
N ASP A 84 -1.93 -6.69 -14.59
CA ASP A 84 -0.57 -6.51 -15.08
C ASP A 84 -0.61 -6.10 -16.55
N VAL A 85 -0.16 -4.88 -16.85
CA VAL A 85 -0.22 -4.31 -18.20
C VAL A 85 0.93 -4.82 -19.08
N SER A 86 2.03 -5.27 -18.48
CA SER A 86 3.17 -5.84 -19.21
C SER A 86 2.85 -7.24 -19.74
N LEU A 87 2.19 -8.06 -18.91
CA LEU A 87 1.70 -9.40 -19.27
C LEU A 87 0.36 -9.36 -20.01
N ARG A 88 -0.36 -8.22 -19.96
CA ARG A 88 -1.70 -8.01 -20.52
C ARG A 88 -2.77 -8.92 -19.90
N VAL A 89 -2.66 -9.21 -18.61
CA VAL A 89 -3.58 -10.10 -17.88
C VAL A 89 -4.36 -9.37 -16.79
N VAL A 90 -5.57 -9.85 -16.51
CA VAL A 90 -6.32 -9.53 -15.30
C VAL A 90 -6.21 -10.74 -14.36
N ILE A 91 -5.59 -10.56 -13.21
CA ILE A 91 -5.48 -11.59 -12.18
C ILE A 91 -6.75 -11.49 -11.33
N HIS A 92 -7.63 -12.48 -11.46
CA HIS A 92 -8.87 -12.54 -10.68
C HIS A 92 -8.55 -12.74 -9.20
N CYS A 93 -8.93 -11.76 -8.38
CA CYS A 93 -8.71 -11.79 -6.94
C CYS A 93 -9.82 -12.57 -6.24
N ALA A 94 -9.47 -13.24 -5.16
CA ALA A 94 -10.37 -13.75 -4.13
C ALA A 94 -9.85 -13.33 -2.75
N ALA A 95 -10.62 -13.56 -1.67
CA ALA A 95 -10.08 -13.48 -0.33
C ALA A 95 -8.87 -14.41 -0.17
N ASP A 96 -7.89 -13.98 0.63
CA ASP A 96 -6.59 -14.62 0.85
C ASP A 96 -5.71 -14.82 -0.40
N THR A 97 -5.97 -14.06 -1.47
CA THR A 97 -5.03 -13.98 -2.60
C THR A 97 -3.79 -13.17 -2.20
N ALA A 98 -2.68 -13.85 -1.94
CA ALA A 98 -1.36 -13.26 -1.80
C ALA A 98 -0.66 -13.17 -3.18
N MET A 99 -0.01 -12.04 -3.44
CA MET A 99 0.73 -11.74 -4.67
C MET A 99 2.10 -11.16 -4.35
N CYS A 100 3.10 -11.54 -5.13
CA CYS A 100 4.42 -10.90 -5.20
C CYS A 100 4.57 -10.31 -6.61
N LEU A 101 4.85 -9.01 -6.70
CA LEU A 101 4.83 -8.25 -7.95
C LEU A 101 6.09 -7.40 -8.11
N ARG A 102 6.49 -7.09 -9.35
CA ARG A 102 7.65 -6.23 -9.64
C ARG A 102 7.18 -4.78 -9.81
N PRO A 103 7.41 -3.88 -8.84
CA PRO A 103 6.77 -2.55 -8.78
C PRO A 103 7.08 -1.64 -9.98
N ALA A 104 8.23 -1.85 -10.62
CA ALA A 104 8.66 -1.13 -11.81
C ALA A 104 7.81 -1.41 -13.07
N PHE A 105 6.97 -2.45 -13.11
CA PHE A 105 6.08 -2.74 -14.23
C PHE A 105 4.71 -2.07 -14.06
N LYS A 106 4.10 -1.66 -15.17
CA LYS A 106 2.79 -0.99 -15.17
C LYS A 106 1.70 -1.95 -14.70
N HIS A 107 1.04 -1.59 -13.62
CA HIS A 107 0.02 -2.39 -12.98
C HIS A 107 -1.07 -1.52 -12.35
N GLY A 108 -2.14 -2.12 -11.83
CA GLY A 108 -3.21 -1.40 -11.15
C GLY A 108 -4.40 -2.29 -10.82
N THR A 109 -5.56 -1.68 -10.59
CA THR A 109 -6.79 -2.39 -10.21
C THR A 109 -7.95 -2.12 -11.17
N THR A 110 -8.71 -3.16 -11.48
CA THR A 110 -10.04 -3.01 -12.12
C THR A 110 -11.02 -2.36 -11.12
N LEU A 111 -11.83 -1.41 -11.58
CA LEU A 111 -12.85 -0.78 -10.74
C LEU A 111 -13.78 -1.82 -10.12
N ALA A 112 -13.94 -1.79 -8.80
CA ALA A 112 -14.94 -2.61 -8.09
C ALA A 112 -16.36 -2.21 -8.49
N ARG A 113 -17.25 -3.18 -8.67
CA ARG A 113 -18.67 -2.92 -8.95
C ARG A 113 -19.42 -2.64 -7.65
N PRO A 114 -20.45 -1.76 -7.67
CA PRO A 114 -21.43 -1.68 -6.59
C PRO A 114 -21.95 -3.08 -6.22
N GLY A 115 -22.25 -3.38 -4.95
CA GLY A 115 -22.61 -4.74 -4.54
C GLY A 115 -21.41 -5.68 -4.28
N THR A 116 -20.18 -5.16 -4.34
CA THR A 116 -18.94 -5.89 -4.02
C THR A 116 -18.19 -5.18 -2.88
N TRP A 117 -17.77 -5.94 -1.86
CA TRP A 117 -16.76 -5.52 -0.89
C TRP A 117 -15.39 -6.09 -1.29
N ARG A 118 -14.35 -5.31 -1.02
CA ARG A 118 -12.96 -5.73 -1.22
C ARG A 118 -12.06 -4.95 -0.28
N GLN A 119 -11.08 -5.65 0.30
CA GLN A 119 -9.99 -5.09 1.08
C GLN A 119 -8.69 -5.76 0.60
N GLY A 120 -7.64 -4.96 0.51
CA GLY A 120 -6.29 -5.44 0.27
C GLY A 120 -5.29 -4.62 1.07
N THR A 121 -4.19 -5.28 1.43
CA THR A 121 -3.02 -4.67 2.10
C THR A 121 -1.80 -4.86 1.20
N ALA A 122 -1.26 -3.77 0.68
CA ALA A 122 0.04 -3.78 0.00
C ALA A 122 1.16 -3.51 1.00
N ILE A 123 2.27 -4.22 0.87
CA ILE A 123 3.50 -4.07 1.67
C ILE A 123 4.59 -3.61 0.70
N ASN A 124 4.91 -2.32 0.78
CA ASN A 124 5.74 -1.61 -0.18
C ASN A 124 6.97 -1.00 0.51
N PHE A 125 8.07 -0.84 -0.22
CA PHE A 125 9.39 -0.49 0.31
C PHE A 125 9.85 0.88 -0.22
N SER A 126 9.67 1.94 0.58
CA SER A 126 9.76 3.33 0.10
C SER A 126 11.20 3.79 -0.13
N THR A 127 11.54 4.14 -1.38
CA THR A 127 12.86 4.72 -1.70
C THR A 127 13.11 6.00 -0.91
N HIS A 128 12.10 6.86 -0.75
CA HIS A 128 12.26 8.12 -0.02
C HIS A 128 12.58 7.91 1.48
N ILE A 129 12.00 6.88 2.11
CA ILE A 129 12.34 6.53 3.50
C ILE A 129 13.76 5.93 3.55
N LYS A 130 14.13 5.10 2.56
CA LYS A 130 15.47 4.52 2.46
C LYS A 130 16.56 5.57 2.26
N ASP A 131 16.34 6.56 1.40
CA ASP A 131 17.26 7.68 1.17
C ASP A 131 17.48 8.49 2.46
N ALA A 132 16.42 8.74 3.23
CA ALA A 132 16.49 9.45 4.51
C ALA A 132 17.22 8.61 5.60
N TYR A 133 16.98 7.30 5.65
CA TYR A 133 17.69 6.36 6.51
C TYR A 133 19.20 6.34 6.18
N ASP A 134 19.56 6.18 4.91
CA ASP A 134 20.97 6.13 4.47
C ASP A 134 21.71 7.45 4.72
N ALA A 135 21.01 8.59 4.59
CA ALA A 135 21.56 9.89 4.98
C ALA A 135 21.83 9.98 6.49
N ALA A 136 20.92 9.49 7.34
CA ALA A 136 21.09 9.47 8.80
C ALA A 136 22.24 8.54 9.24
N VAL A 137 22.34 7.33 8.67
CA VAL A 137 23.47 6.40 8.90
C VAL A 137 24.78 7.06 8.50
N LYS A 138 24.85 7.66 7.30
CA LYS A 138 26.06 8.34 6.80
C LYS A 138 26.48 9.56 7.64
N ALA A 139 25.54 10.22 8.31
CA ALA A 139 25.81 11.32 9.23
C ALA A 139 26.28 10.86 10.62
N GLY A 140 26.35 9.54 10.88
CA GLY A 140 26.69 8.99 12.19
C GLY A 140 25.51 8.95 13.18
N GLY A 141 24.28 9.18 12.72
CA GLY A 141 23.08 9.18 13.57
C GLY A 141 22.61 7.79 14.00
N ILE A 142 23.20 6.72 13.46
CA ILE A 142 22.93 5.33 13.85
C ILE A 142 24.28 4.59 13.93
N GLU A 143 24.75 4.30 15.14
CA GLU A 143 25.76 3.25 15.32
C GLU A 143 25.12 1.90 15.07
N LEU A 144 25.36 1.34 13.88
CA LEU A 144 25.12 -0.08 13.63
C LEU A 144 26.09 -0.88 14.51
N MET A 145 25.60 -1.46 15.61
CA MET A 145 26.42 -2.36 16.42
C MET A 145 26.86 -3.57 15.58
N HIS A 146 28.11 -3.52 15.14
CA HIS A 146 28.78 -4.63 14.46
C HIS A 146 29.05 -5.75 15.48
N ASN A 147 28.05 -6.60 15.71
CA ASN A 147 28.26 -7.88 16.38
C ASN A 147 29.19 -8.74 15.51
N THR A 148 30.42 -8.93 16.00
CA THR A 148 31.47 -9.81 15.47
C THR A 148 31.18 -11.28 15.74
#